data_AF-A0A2W1U7E2-F1
#
_entry.id   AF-A0A2W1U7E2-F1
#
_cell.length_a   1.000
_cell.length_b   1.000
_cell.length_c   1.000
_cell.angle_alpha   90.00
_cell.angle_beta   90.00
_cell.angle_gamma   90.00
#
_symmetry.space_group_name_H-M   'P 1'
#
loop_
_entity.id
_entity.type
_entity.pdbx_description
1 polymer ?
#
loop_
_entity_poly.entity_id
_entity_poly.type
_entity_poly.pdbx_seq_one_letter_code
_entity_poly.pdbx_strand_id
1 'polypeptide(L)'
;MTMIQRLQRVLRPSDPTARESGSSIIEVMVAMMVFAVMSVGIAYGIANTLQLTQTSRGRETAVALASEDIDMLRQTAAGSTTGIFDVVSARGEDNTTTVGGLTYQVDRKVSWVQSDGASGACGTSTGKLAYKSVVETVSWPNPRGGMSSTSMASAIAPSDAVTDPGYGTIIISVVDASGAPYPGVTISVAPVRGGAGSALAKAPLPTDAQGCSYAVNVAQGDYTVTANVPGGIDTEQKQPSSQSPISVTAGASAPVPFVYDQASTMAFQYAKTYNATVPANMVTVLSSPSGGLDTVTPWDTTSSTVRITSTTNPSPTVPVFPFTSGYTVIAGPYSNSLDRTKNCLSPNPASWTVPDAAGAVGVTPALVPAPAGGATEAQVMTGVLTVKGVKGRYITAVSSANPGPGDPGCAAGMTMRFPVAESDSVTLALPFGTWTISSGKSFGDTAKNEIASDPKNVTPVTPGSVNRKTALLVIDYDNTVTLDPRGQVR
;
A
#
# COMPACT_ATOMS: atom_id res chain seq x y z
N MET A 1 89.09 47.26 66.57
CA MET A 1 88.15 46.51 65.70
C MET A 1 86.74 46.76 66.22
N THR A 2 86.13 47.86 65.78
CA THR A 2 85.00 48.53 66.46
C THR A 2 84.05 49.11 65.43
N MET A 3 83.39 48.26 64.62
CA MET A 3 82.35 48.73 63.69
C MET A 3 81.27 47.70 63.29
N ILE A 4 81.34 46.45 63.77
CA ILE A 4 80.38 45.40 63.38
C ILE A 4 79.28 45.15 64.44
N GLN A 5 79.44 45.65 65.66
CA GLN A 5 78.47 45.43 66.75
C GLN A 5 77.27 46.41 66.76
N ARG A 6 77.22 47.42 65.89
CA ARG A 6 76.09 48.38 65.85
C ARG A 6 74.96 48.00 64.89
N LEU A 7 75.17 47.07 63.96
CA LEU A 7 74.15 46.65 62.99
C LEU A 7 73.21 45.54 63.49
N GLN A 8 73.62 44.77 64.51
CA GLN A 8 72.77 43.71 65.09
C GLN A 8 71.73 44.20 66.10
N ARG A 9 71.69 45.49 66.42
CA ARG A 9 70.72 46.06 67.39
C ARG A 9 69.48 46.70 66.74
N VAL A 10 69.46 46.84 65.42
CA VAL A 10 68.38 47.53 64.67
C VAL A 10 67.41 46.55 64.01
N LEU A 11 67.72 45.25 63.97
CA LEU A 11 66.90 44.22 63.31
C LEU A 11 66.41 43.15 64.28
N ARG A 12 66.02 43.53 65.51
CA ARG A 12 65.12 42.70 66.31
C ARG A 12 63.69 43.22 66.13
N PRO A 13 62.85 42.54 65.33
CA PRO A 13 61.41 42.68 65.45
C PRO A 13 61.00 42.33 66.87
N SER A 14 60.23 43.24 67.44
CA SER A 14 59.55 43.14 68.71
C SER A 14 58.62 41.93 68.72
N ASP A 15 58.70 41.16 69.80
CA ASP A 15 57.62 40.35 70.38
C ASP A 15 57.02 39.18 69.54
N PRO A 16 57.30 37.91 69.89
CA PRO A 16 56.69 36.75 69.24
C PRO A 16 55.23 36.51 69.67
N THR A 17 54.69 37.22 70.66
CA THR A 17 53.30 37.04 71.12
C THR A 17 52.27 37.79 70.29
N ALA A 18 52.68 38.68 69.39
CA ALA A 18 51.78 39.39 68.46
C ALA A 18 51.52 38.62 67.14
N ARG A 19 52.11 37.44 66.96
CA ARG A 19 51.80 36.57 65.80
C ARG A 19 50.63 35.62 66.04
N GLU A 20 50.08 35.63 67.24
CA GLU A 20 48.82 34.97 67.59
C GLU A 20 47.71 36.02 67.79
N SER A 21 47.46 36.86 66.79
CA SER A 21 46.25 37.69 66.78
C SER A 21 45.52 37.55 65.44
N GLY A 22 44.49 36.70 65.47
CA GLY A 22 43.34 36.79 64.57
C GLY A 22 43.53 36.15 63.21
N SER A 23 43.22 34.86 63.10
CA SER A 23 42.54 34.37 61.89
C SER A 23 41.35 35.31 61.62
N SER A 24 41.45 36.18 60.60
CA SER A 24 40.37 37.12 60.32
C SER A 24 39.15 36.33 59.81
N ILE A 25 37.94 36.79 60.13
CA ILE A 25 36.69 36.20 59.59
C ILE A 25 36.74 36.10 58.05
N ILE A 26 37.42 37.05 57.39
CA ILE A 26 37.64 37.07 55.94
C ILE A 26 38.51 35.90 55.46
N GLU A 27 39.53 35.50 56.20
CA GLU A 27 40.39 34.36 55.85
C GLU A 27 39.60 33.05 55.89
N VAL A 28 38.71 32.88 56.88
CA VAL A 28 37.82 31.71 56.97
C VAL A 28 36.78 31.72 55.83
N MET A 29 36.23 32.88 55.46
CA MET A 29 35.30 32.99 54.33
C MET A 29 35.96 32.66 52.99
N VAL A 30 37.18 33.15 52.75
CA VAL A 30 37.94 32.85 51.53
C VAL A 30 38.34 31.37 51.49
N ALA A 31 38.79 30.81 52.61
CA ALA A 31 39.10 29.38 52.70
C ALA A 31 37.88 28.50 52.43
N MET A 32 36.71 28.86 52.97
CA MET A 32 35.45 28.16 52.69
C MET A 32 35.00 28.30 51.23
N MET A 33 35.21 29.46 50.60
CA MET A 33 34.86 29.67 49.19
C MET A 33 35.76 28.86 48.26
N VAL A 34 37.09 28.87 48.49
CA VAL A 34 38.04 28.05 47.72
C VAL A 34 37.74 26.57 47.92
N PHE A 35 37.49 26.14 49.16
CA PHE A 35 37.10 24.77 49.46
C PHE A 35 35.80 24.38 48.76
N ALA A 36 34.79 25.25 48.73
CA ALA A 36 33.52 25.00 48.05
C ALA A 36 33.72 24.83 46.54
N VAL A 37 34.48 25.71 45.89
CA VAL A 37 34.78 25.61 44.45
C VAL A 37 35.56 24.33 44.13
N MET A 38 36.57 23.98 44.92
CA MET A 38 37.32 22.73 44.76
C MET A 38 36.42 21.49 44.97
N SER A 39 35.55 21.52 45.98
CA SER A 39 34.62 20.43 46.29
C SER A 39 33.63 20.19 45.15
N VAL A 40 33.08 21.25 44.55
CA VAL A 40 32.21 21.14 43.38
C VAL A 40 32.95 20.55 42.18
N GLY A 41 34.21 20.97 41.95
CA GLY A 41 35.05 20.39 40.90
C GLY A 41 35.29 18.89 41.07
N ILE A 42 35.59 18.45 42.31
CA ILE A 42 35.78 17.03 42.63
C ILE A 42 34.47 16.25 42.48
N ALA A 43 33.36 16.79 42.99
CA ALA A 43 32.05 16.15 42.89
C ALA A 43 31.63 15.96 41.42
N TYR A 44 31.85 16.97 40.58
CA TYR A 44 31.61 16.87 39.13
C TYR A 44 32.54 15.86 38.46
N GLY A 45 33.81 15.81 38.85
CA GLY A 45 34.77 14.81 38.38
C GLY A 45 34.34 13.37 38.70
N ILE A 46 33.87 13.12 39.92
CA ILE A 46 33.36 11.81 40.36
C ILE A 46 32.09 11.46 39.59
N ALA A 47 31.12 12.39 39.49
CA ALA A 47 29.87 12.16 38.75
C ALA A 47 30.13 11.83 37.28
N ASN A 48 31.05 12.57 36.62
CA ASN A 48 31.40 12.31 35.23
C ASN A 48 32.10 10.95 35.05
N THR A 49 32.97 10.57 35.99
CA THR A 49 33.67 9.27 35.97
C THR A 49 32.67 8.11 36.19
N LEU A 50 31.69 8.28 37.08
CA LEU A 50 30.61 7.31 37.30
C LEU A 50 29.74 7.15 36.05
N GLN A 51 29.33 8.25 35.42
CA GLN A 51 28.57 8.22 34.17
C GLN A 51 29.34 7.54 33.04
N LEU A 52 30.65 7.82 32.92
CA LEU A 52 31.52 7.18 31.93
C LEU A 52 31.63 5.67 32.19
N THR A 53 31.75 5.27 33.45
CA THR A 53 31.81 3.86 33.86
C THR A 53 30.49 3.15 33.56
N GLN A 54 29.35 3.77 33.87
CA GLN A 54 28.02 3.23 33.55
C GLN A 54 27.83 3.08 32.03
N THR A 55 28.27 4.08 31.25
CA THR A 55 28.19 4.01 29.79
C THR A 55 29.08 2.89 29.23
N SER A 56 30.28 2.70 29.80
CA SER A 56 31.21 1.63 29.40
C SER A 56 30.64 0.25 29.72
N ARG A 57 30.09 0.05 30.92
CA ARG A 57 29.39 -1.19 31.31
C ARG A 57 28.16 -1.46 30.44
N GLY A 58 27.41 -0.42 30.10
CA GLY A 58 26.29 -0.50 29.18
C GLY A 58 26.72 -1.01 27.81
N ARG A 59 27.83 -0.47 27.28
CA ARG A 59 28.40 -0.92 26.00
C ARG A 59 28.94 -2.34 26.05
N GLU A 60 29.63 -2.72 27.13
CA GLU A 60 30.12 -4.10 27.33
C GLU A 60 28.97 -5.11 27.34
N THR A 61 27.90 -4.80 28.09
CA THR A 61 26.69 -5.62 28.15
C THR A 61 26.01 -5.69 26.79
N ALA A 62 25.89 -4.55 26.09
CA ALA A 62 25.28 -4.50 24.77
C ALA A 62 26.04 -5.34 23.73
N VAL A 63 27.38 -5.32 23.75
CA VAL A 63 28.22 -6.17 22.88
C VAL A 63 28.06 -7.66 23.24
N ALA A 64 27.98 -7.99 24.53
CA ALA A 64 27.74 -9.37 24.96
C ALA A 64 26.38 -9.89 24.48
N LEU A 65 25.30 -9.10 24.64
CA LEU A 65 23.96 -9.44 24.17
C LEU A 65 23.91 -9.60 22.64
N ALA A 66 24.54 -8.69 21.89
CA ALA A 66 24.63 -8.81 20.43
C ALA A 66 25.39 -10.07 19.99
N SER A 67 26.46 -10.43 20.72
CA SER A 67 27.25 -11.63 20.43
C SER A 67 26.45 -12.90 20.72
N GLU A 68 25.73 -12.93 21.84
CA GLU A 68 24.84 -14.03 22.23
C GLU A 68 23.74 -14.25 21.18
N ASP A 69 23.09 -13.18 20.71
CA ASP A 69 22.06 -13.28 19.67
C ASP A 69 22.65 -13.79 18.34
N ILE A 70 23.82 -13.30 17.91
CA ILE A 70 24.52 -13.79 16.72
C ILE A 70 24.87 -15.28 16.83
N ASP A 71 25.30 -15.74 18.00
CA ASP A 71 25.65 -17.14 18.21
C ASP A 71 24.40 -18.04 18.23
N MET A 72 23.28 -17.56 18.78
CA MET A 72 21.98 -18.20 18.60
C MET A 72 21.57 -18.26 17.11
N LEU A 73 21.78 -17.15 16.37
CA LEU A 73 21.85 -17.02 14.90
C LEU A 73 22.44 -18.25 14.22
N ARG A 74 23.71 -18.48 14.54
CA ARG A 74 24.53 -19.53 13.95
C ARG A 74 24.03 -20.91 14.33
N GLN A 75 23.58 -21.11 15.57
CA GLN A 75 23.00 -22.39 16.00
C GLN A 75 21.70 -22.71 15.26
N THR A 76 20.80 -21.73 15.11
CA THR A 76 19.57 -21.86 14.32
C THR A 76 19.89 -22.24 12.87
N ALA A 77 20.84 -21.54 12.24
CA ALA A 77 21.28 -21.85 10.89
C ALA A 77 21.88 -23.26 10.75
N ALA A 78 22.64 -23.71 11.74
CA ALA A 78 23.31 -25.01 11.74
C ALA A 78 22.41 -26.18 12.17
N GLY A 79 21.26 -25.92 12.80
CA GLY A 79 20.37 -26.95 13.34
C GLY A 79 19.75 -27.87 12.28
N SER A 80 19.63 -27.40 11.04
CA SER A 80 19.22 -28.22 9.90
C SER A 80 19.70 -27.64 8.57
N THR A 81 19.56 -28.37 7.47
CA THR A 81 19.85 -27.86 6.11
C THR A 81 18.95 -26.70 5.71
N THR A 82 17.75 -26.60 6.31
CA THR A 82 16.83 -25.47 6.10
C THR A 82 16.89 -24.41 7.20
N GLY A 83 17.70 -24.61 8.25
CA GLY A 83 17.74 -23.74 9.42
C GLY A 83 18.18 -22.31 9.09
N ILE A 84 18.92 -22.12 7.99
CA ILE A 84 19.27 -20.79 7.49
C ILE A 84 18.03 -19.94 7.15
N PHE A 85 16.91 -20.55 6.74
CA PHE A 85 15.68 -19.83 6.44
C PHE A 85 15.03 -19.26 7.70
N ASP A 86 15.22 -19.89 8.86
CA ASP A 86 14.68 -19.45 10.15
C ASP A 86 15.46 -18.26 10.77
N VAL A 87 16.62 -17.90 10.20
CA VAL A 87 17.37 -16.69 10.59
C VAL A 87 16.67 -15.46 10.03
N VAL A 88 15.75 -14.87 10.79
CA VAL A 88 14.92 -13.74 10.35
C VAL A 88 15.22 -12.45 11.13
N SER A 89 14.90 -11.31 10.53
CA SER A 89 14.93 -10.00 11.19
C SER A 89 13.98 -9.96 12.39
N ALA A 90 14.36 -9.23 13.45
CA ALA A 90 13.54 -9.02 14.64
C ALA A 90 13.76 -7.60 15.17
N ARG A 91 12.70 -6.85 15.47
CA ARG A 91 12.80 -5.44 15.89
C ARG A 91 11.57 -5.05 16.70
N GLY A 92 11.71 -4.06 17.58
CA GLY A 92 10.59 -3.42 18.27
C GLY A 92 10.69 -3.52 19.79
N GLU A 93 9.64 -3.09 20.48
CA GLU A 93 9.59 -3.04 21.96
C GLU A 93 9.60 -4.44 22.59
N ASP A 94 9.12 -5.44 21.85
CA ASP A 94 9.12 -6.83 22.28
C ASP A 94 10.50 -7.49 22.20
N ASN A 95 11.45 -6.87 21.47
CA ASN A 95 12.81 -7.41 21.34
C ASN A 95 13.76 -6.75 22.35
N THR A 96 13.43 -6.90 23.63
CA THR A 96 14.18 -6.31 24.74
C THR A 96 14.70 -7.35 25.72
N THR A 97 15.79 -7.01 26.40
CA THR A 97 16.40 -7.83 27.45
C THR A 97 16.84 -6.94 28.60
N THR A 98 16.46 -7.30 29.83
CA THR A 98 16.83 -6.53 31.01
C THR A 98 18.03 -7.16 31.71
N VAL A 99 19.11 -6.39 31.84
CA VAL A 99 20.33 -6.82 32.54
C VAL A 99 20.72 -5.77 33.58
N GLY A 100 20.81 -6.18 34.84
CA GLY A 100 21.20 -5.28 35.94
C GLY A 100 20.24 -4.11 36.16
N GLY A 101 18.95 -4.28 35.85
CA GLY A 101 17.92 -3.24 35.99
C GLY A 101 17.88 -2.22 34.84
N LEU A 102 18.71 -2.39 33.79
CA LEU A 102 18.65 -1.62 32.55
C LEU A 102 18.05 -2.47 31.44
N THR A 103 17.10 -1.90 30.69
CA THR A 103 16.50 -2.55 29.52
C THR A 103 17.30 -2.19 28.28
N TYR A 104 17.75 -3.23 27.58
CA TYR A 104 18.41 -3.15 26.29
C TYR A 104 17.42 -3.57 25.20
N GLN A 105 17.41 -2.86 24.09
CA GLN A 105 16.66 -3.25 22.88
C GLN A 105 17.64 -3.83 21.87
N VAL A 106 17.43 -5.06 21.43
CA VAL A 106 18.33 -5.83 20.56
C VAL A 106 17.71 -5.92 19.18
N ASP A 107 17.90 -4.93 18.31
CA ASP A 107 17.29 -4.92 16.98
C ASP A 107 18.17 -5.68 15.96
N ARG A 108 17.60 -6.70 15.33
CA ARG A 108 18.21 -7.55 14.31
C ARG A 108 17.71 -7.22 12.91
N LYS A 109 18.63 -6.90 12.00
CA LYS A 109 18.36 -6.81 10.56
C LYS A 109 19.09 -7.93 9.81
N VAL A 110 18.31 -8.75 9.10
CA VAL A 110 18.81 -9.86 8.28
C VAL A 110 18.52 -9.59 6.80
N SER A 111 19.52 -9.83 5.96
CA SER A 111 19.38 -9.77 4.50
C SER A 111 20.14 -10.91 3.86
N TRP A 112 19.54 -11.54 2.87
CA TRP A 112 20.27 -12.43 1.97
C TRP A 112 21.30 -11.66 1.19
N VAL A 113 22.47 -12.28 1.01
CA VAL A 113 23.48 -11.89 0.04
C VAL A 113 23.62 -13.03 -0.97
N GLN A 114 23.52 -12.69 -2.24
CA GLN A 114 23.60 -13.62 -3.36
C GLN A 114 25.01 -13.68 -3.94
N SER A 115 25.31 -14.72 -4.72
CA SER A 115 26.64 -14.97 -5.30
C SER A 115 27.15 -13.87 -6.24
N ASP A 116 26.24 -13.03 -6.74
CA ASP A 116 26.52 -11.85 -7.57
C ASP A 116 26.67 -10.56 -6.74
N GLY A 117 26.60 -10.65 -5.41
CA GLY A 117 26.70 -9.53 -4.48
C GLY A 117 25.39 -8.78 -4.26
N ALA A 118 24.29 -9.16 -4.91
CA ALA A 118 22.98 -8.57 -4.64
C ALA A 118 22.53 -8.89 -3.21
N SER A 119 21.86 -7.93 -2.57
CA SER A 119 21.36 -8.11 -1.21
C SER A 119 19.93 -7.61 -1.04
N GLY A 120 19.14 -8.33 -0.25
CA GLY A 120 17.76 -7.94 0.09
C GLY A 120 17.16 -8.85 1.15
N ALA A 121 15.95 -8.54 1.63
CA ALA A 121 15.31 -9.33 2.68
C ALA A 121 15.12 -10.80 2.27
N CYS A 122 14.61 -11.05 1.07
CA CYS A 122 14.40 -12.41 0.52
C CYS A 122 15.49 -12.85 -0.47
N GLY A 123 16.33 -11.93 -0.94
CA GLY A 123 17.10 -12.10 -2.19
C GLY A 123 16.33 -11.49 -3.36
N THR A 124 17.03 -10.80 -4.25
CA THR A 124 16.42 -9.91 -5.28
C THR A 124 16.93 -10.16 -6.68
N SER A 125 18.00 -10.95 -6.84
CA SER A 125 18.63 -11.24 -8.12
C SER A 125 18.49 -12.71 -8.51
N THR A 126 19.11 -13.07 -9.62
CA THR A 126 19.18 -14.45 -10.12
C THR A 126 20.40 -15.21 -9.58
N GLY A 127 21.26 -14.56 -8.79
CA GLY A 127 22.39 -15.21 -8.12
C GLY A 127 21.96 -16.26 -7.10
N LYS A 128 22.85 -17.21 -6.78
CA LYS A 128 22.58 -18.23 -5.75
C LYS A 128 22.53 -17.57 -4.37
N LEU A 129 21.64 -18.04 -3.49
CA LEU A 129 21.63 -17.64 -2.08
C LEU A 129 22.94 -18.10 -1.41
N ALA A 130 23.81 -17.16 -1.05
CA ALA A 130 25.16 -17.46 -0.56
C ALA A 130 25.22 -17.49 0.97
N TYR A 131 24.79 -16.41 1.63
CA TYR A 131 24.76 -16.30 3.09
C TYR A 131 23.76 -15.23 3.53
N LYS A 132 23.41 -15.21 4.81
CA LYS A 132 22.64 -14.11 5.42
C LYS A 132 23.60 -13.15 6.12
N SER A 133 23.53 -11.87 5.75
CA SER A 133 24.15 -10.78 6.49
C SER A 133 23.24 -10.39 7.65
N VAL A 134 23.77 -10.44 8.86
CA VAL A 134 23.07 -10.06 10.09
C VAL A 134 23.73 -8.82 10.65
N VAL A 135 22.93 -7.79 10.95
CA VAL A 135 23.37 -6.59 11.67
C VAL A 135 22.51 -6.46 12.92
N GLU A 136 23.14 -6.70 14.07
CA GLU A 136 22.58 -6.47 15.40
C GLU A 136 22.84 -5.04 15.83
N THR A 137 21.82 -4.36 16.34
CA THR A 137 21.92 -3.02 16.94
C THR A 137 21.32 -3.08 18.33
N VAL A 138 22.17 -2.96 19.34
CA VAL A 138 21.72 -2.96 20.73
C VAL A 138 21.70 -1.53 21.24
N SER A 139 20.56 -1.09 21.77
CA SER A 139 20.37 0.26 22.31
C SER A 139 19.94 0.24 23.77
N TRP A 140 20.35 1.25 24.54
CA TRP A 140 20.08 1.35 25.97
C TRP A 140 20.01 2.80 26.46
N PRO A 141 19.34 3.09 27.59
CA PRO A 141 19.27 4.43 28.16
C PRO A 141 20.65 4.99 28.54
N ASN A 142 20.94 6.23 28.15
CA ASN A 142 22.17 6.92 28.51
C ASN A 142 22.00 7.72 29.82
N PRO A 143 22.91 7.60 30.81
CA PRO A 143 22.88 8.40 32.03
C PRO A 143 22.91 9.93 31.82
N ARG A 144 23.35 10.40 30.65
CA ARG A 144 23.37 11.81 30.23
C ARG A 144 22.11 12.24 29.47
N GLY A 145 21.11 11.36 29.34
CA GLY A 145 19.89 11.56 28.57
C GLY A 145 19.95 10.94 27.17
N GLY A 146 18.79 10.53 26.65
CA GLY A 146 18.67 9.86 25.36
C GLY A 146 19.05 8.38 25.40
N MET A 147 19.29 7.80 24.22
CA MET A 147 19.68 6.40 24.03
C MET A 147 21.11 6.31 23.48
N SER A 148 21.89 5.37 24.00
CA SER A 148 23.15 4.93 23.39
C SER A 148 22.89 3.69 22.54
N SER A 149 23.72 3.44 21.54
CA SER A 149 23.64 2.21 20.75
C SER A 149 25.03 1.72 20.31
N THR A 150 25.11 0.42 20.03
CA THR A 150 26.26 -0.22 19.40
C THR A 150 25.77 -1.24 18.40
N SER A 151 26.52 -1.45 17.31
CA SER A 151 26.15 -2.39 16.26
C SER A 151 27.24 -3.45 16.05
N MET A 152 26.82 -4.68 15.76
CA MET A 152 27.68 -5.78 15.37
C MET A 152 27.14 -6.40 14.08
N ALA A 153 28.04 -6.77 13.16
CA ALA A 153 27.67 -7.42 11.91
C ALA A 153 28.34 -8.79 11.81
N SER A 154 27.62 -9.75 11.23
CA SER A 154 28.11 -11.11 11.00
C SER A 154 27.55 -11.64 9.68
N ALA A 155 28.31 -12.50 9.01
CA ALA A 155 27.83 -13.30 7.90
C ALA A 155 27.56 -14.72 8.42
N ILE A 156 26.34 -15.20 8.21
CA ILE A 156 25.93 -16.57 8.58
C ILE A 156 25.69 -17.34 7.29
N ALA A 157 26.59 -18.28 7.01
CA ALA A 157 26.46 -19.19 5.88
C ALA A 157 25.54 -20.37 6.26
N PRO A 158 24.82 -20.95 5.29
CA PRO A 158 24.11 -22.20 5.50
C PRO A 158 25.11 -23.35 5.77
N SER A 159 24.63 -24.39 6.45
CA SER A 159 25.44 -25.59 6.77
C SER A 159 25.78 -26.44 5.54
N ASP A 160 24.99 -26.32 4.47
CA ASP A 160 25.18 -26.95 3.17
C ASP A 160 24.67 -26.01 2.05
N ALA A 161 24.87 -26.38 0.78
CA ALA A 161 24.30 -25.66 -0.34
C ALA A 161 22.76 -25.56 -0.20
N VAL A 162 22.24 -24.34 -0.32
CA VAL A 162 20.79 -24.07 -0.25
C VAL A 162 20.01 -24.79 -1.35
N THR A 163 20.67 -25.05 -2.48
CA THR A 163 20.10 -25.76 -3.62
C THR A 163 21.17 -26.55 -4.34
N ASP A 164 20.83 -27.77 -4.72
CA ASP A 164 21.68 -28.68 -5.46
C ASP A 164 22.06 -28.09 -6.83
N PRO A 165 23.31 -28.24 -7.32
CA PRO A 165 23.78 -27.59 -8.54
C PRO A 165 22.96 -27.87 -9.82
N GLY A 166 22.26 -29.01 -9.87
CA GLY A 166 21.38 -29.39 -10.99
C GLY A 166 19.98 -28.78 -10.95
N TYR A 167 19.66 -28.03 -9.90
CA TYR A 167 18.34 -27.45 -9.65
C TYR A 167 18.45 -25.94 -9.47
N GLY A 168 17.32 -25.24 -9.55
CA GLY A 168 17.21 -23.81 -9.26
C GLY A 168 16.40 -23.54 -7.98
N THR A 169 16.36 -22.27 -7.60
CA THR A 169 15.58 -21.77 -6.45
C THR A 169 14.54 -20.76 -6.94
N ILE A 170 13.29 -20.88 -6.53
CA ILE A 170 12.32 -19.78 -6.68
C ILE A 170 12.31 -19.00 -5.36
N ILE A 171 12.59 -17.70 -5.45
CA ILE A 171 12.58 -16.79 -4.31
C ILE A 171 11.28 -15.99 -4.40
N ILE A 172 10.41 -16.15 -3.41
CA ILE A 172 9.12 -15.45 -3.36
C ILE A 172 9.23 -14.36 -2.30
N SER A 173 8.84 -13.14 -2.67
CA SER A 173 8.70 -12.03 -1.73
C SER A 173 7.29 -11.45 -1.84
N VAL A 174 6.57 -11.35 -0.73
CA VAL A 174 5.23 -10.80 -0.68
C VAL A 174 5.21 -9.58 0.23
N VAL A 175 4.72 -8.47 -0.30
CA VAL A 175 4.48 -7.23 0.45
C VAL A 175 3.02 -6.83 0.37
N ASP A 176 2.55 -6.17 1.42
CA ASP A 176 1.19 -5.62 1.51
C ASP A 176 1.06 -4.29 0.76
N ALA A 177 -0.13 -3.65 0.81
CA ALA A 177 -0.36 -2.38 0.13
C ALA A 177 0.42 -1.18 0.71
N SER A 178 0.97 -1.32 1.93
CA SER A 178 1.87 -0.33 2.52
C SER A 178 3.33 -0.54 2.11
N GLY A 179 3.64 -1.65 1.44
CA GLY A 179 4.99 -2.09 1.12
C GLY A 179 5.69 -2.80 2.28
N ALA A 180 4.98 -3.11 3.37
CA ALA A 180 5.50 -3.88 4.47
C ALA A 180 5.49 -5.39 4.11
N PRO A 181 6.39 -6.19 4.69
CA PRO A 181 6.38 -7.63 4.48
C PRO A 181 5.06 -8.28 4.91
N TYR A 182 4.52 -9.19 4.11
CA TYR A 182 3.26 -9.87 4.42
C TYR A 182 3.48 -11.33 4.83
N PRO A 183 3.52 -11.64 6.15
CA PRO A 183 3.71 -13.01 6.64
C PRO A 183 2.46 -13.89 6.49
N GLY A 184 2.66 -15.20 6.46
CA GLY A 184 1.59 -16.21 6.47
C GLY A 184 0.88 -16.43 5.14
N VAL A 185 1.35 -15.84 4.05
CA VAL A 185 0.80 -16.03 2.70
C VAL A 185 1.22 -17.42 2.19
N THR A 186 0.23 -18.24 1.84
CA THR A 186 0.47 -19.59 1.31
C THR A 186 0.95 -19.50 -0.14
N ILE A 187 2.07 -20.16 -0.44
CA ILE A 187 2.65 -20.20 -1.77
C ILE A 187 2.46 -21.58 -2.39
N SER A 188 2.02 -21.61 -3.65
CA SER A 188 2.01 -22.83 -4.46
C SER A 188 2.81 -22.60 -5.74
N VAL A 189 3.54 -23.65 -6.15
CA VAL A 189 4.37 -23.65 -7.35
C VAL A 189 4.00 -24.88 -8.16
N ALA A 190 3.52 -24.68 -9.38
CA ALA A 190 3.10 -25.75 -10.27
C ALA A 190 3.79 -25.61 -11.64
N PRO A 191 4.24 -26.70 -12.28
CA PRO A 191 4.81 -26.62 -13.62
C PRO A 191 3.74 -26.16 -14.62
N VAL A 192 4.14 -25.32 -15.58
CA VAL A 192 3.26 -24.89 -16.67
C VAL A 192 2.94 -26.10 -17.55
N ARG A 193 1.67 -26.28 -17.90
CA ARG A 193 1.21 -27.43 -18.70
C ARG A 193 1.90 -27.43 -20.07
N GLY A 194 2.59 -28.52 -20.39
CA GLY A 194 3.35 -28.67 -21.64
C GLY A 194 4.75 -28.05 -21.60
N GLY A 195 5.17 -27.48 -20.46
CA GLY A 195 6.55 -27.03 -20.23
C GLY A 195 7.48 -28.17 -19.77
N ALA A 196 8.78 -27.85 -19.64
CA ALA A 196 9.81 -28.81 -19.22
C ALA A 196 9.91 -29.01 -17.69
N GLY A 197 9.13 -28.25 -16.90
CA GLY A 197 9.17 -28.31 -15.43
C GLY A 197 8.52 -29.57 -14.86
N SER A 198 8.84 -29.88 -13.61
CA SER A 198 8.29 -31.03 -12.87
C SER A 198 7.65 -30.60 -11.55
N ALA A 199 6.68 -31.37 -11.05
CA ALA A 199 6.10 -31.11 -9.73
C ALA A 199 7.19 -31.09 -8.63
N LEU A 200 7.05 -30.18 -7.66
CA LEU A 200 7.98 -30.09 -6.55
C LEU A 200 7.78 -31.26 -5.59
N ALA A 201 8.89 -31.79 -5.05
CA ALA A 201 8.83 -32.84 -4.03
C ALA A 201 8.32 -32.33 -2.67
N LYS A 202 8.54 -31.03 -2.38
CA LYS A 202 8.09 -30.36 -1.16
C LYS A 202 7.50 -29.01 -1.51
N ALA A 203 6.32 -28.72 -0.99
CA ALA A 203 5.71 -27.41 -1.14
C ALA A 203 6.52 -26.35 -0.35
N PRO A 204 6.62 -25.11 -0.87
CA PRO A 204 7.18 -24.00 -0.09
C PRO A 204 6.37 -23.76 1.19
N LEU A 205 7.05 -23.29 2.22
CA LEU A 205 6.36 -22.83 3.44
C LEU A 205 5.63 -21.51 3.16
N PRO A 206 4.60 -21.16 3.95
CA PRO A 206 4.04 -19.81 3.94
C PRO A 206 5.12 -18.75 4.16
N THR A 207 4.85 -17.51 3.76
CA THR A 207 5.81 -16.41 3.95
C THR A 207 6.17 -16.19 5.41
N ASP A 208 7.44 -15.93 5.69
CA ASP A 208 7.96 -15.62 7.02
C ASP A 208 7.65 -14.17 7.45
N ALA A 209 8.15 -13.76 8.62
CA ALA A 209 8.02 -12.40 9.15
C ALA A 209 8.63 -11.31 8.23
N GLN A 210 9.49 -11.69 7.29
CA GLN A 210 10.08 -10.81 6.28
C GLN A 210 9.36 -10.92 4.93
N GLY A 211 8.21 -11.58 4.87
CA GLY A 211 7.41 -11.73 3.65
C GLY A 211 8.04 -12.71 2.66
N CYS A 212 8.99 -13.54 3.09
CA CYS A 212 9.76 -14.38 2.20
C CYS A 212 9.30 -15.84 2.22
N SER A 213 9.31 -16.48 1.06
CA SER A 213 9.15 -17.94 0.93
C SER A 213 10.08 -18.46 -0.17
N TYR A 214 10.47 -19.73 -0.07
CA TYR A 214 11.48 -20.32 -0.94
C TYR A 214 11.05 -21.69 -1.41
N ALA A 215 11.13 -21.89 -2.73
CA ALA A 215 11.11 -23.22 -3.32
C ALA A 215 12.54 -23.58 -3.71
N VAL A 216 13.16 -24.50 -2.98
CA VAL A 216 14.52 -25.00 -3.25
C VAL A 216 14.47 -26.31 -4.03
N ASN A 217 15.57 -26.65 -4.69
CA ASN A 217 15.70 -27.89 -5.50
C ASN A 217 14.59 -28.02 -6.57
N VAL A 218 14.26 -26.91 -7.22
CA VAL A 218 13.25 -26.86 -8.29
C VAL A 218 13.90 -27.28 -9.61
N ALA A 219 13.34 -28.27 -10.29
CA ALA A 219 13.88 -28.72 -11.58
C ALA A 219 13.77 -27.59 -12.62
N GLN A 220 14.70 -27.58 -13.58
CA GLN A 220 14.65 -26.60 -14.68
C GLN A 220 13.33 -26.67 -15.46
N GLY A 221 12.80 -25.52 -15.86
CA GLY A 221 11.52 -25.41 -16.60
C GLY A 221 10.69 -24.20 -16.20
N ASP A 222 9.48 -24.10 -16.75
CA ASP A 222 8.56 -23.00 -16.50
C ASP A 222 7.50 -23.37 -15.46
N TYR A 223 7.24 -22.44 -14.53
CA TYR A 223 6.32 -22.63 -13.43
C TYR A 223 5.32 -21.48 -13.33
N THR A 224 4.15 -21.79 -12.76
CA THR A 224 3.21 -20.81 -12.24
C THR A 224 3.40 -20.75 -10.73
N VAL A 225 3.61 -19.55 -10.21
CA VAL A 225 3.68 -19.29 -8.77
C VAL A 225 2.43 -18.55 -8.36
N THR A 226 1.74 -19.05 -7.34
CA THR A 226 0.48 -18.50 -6.85
C THR A 226 0.59 -18.19 -5.37
N ALA A 227 0.28 -16.94 -5.02
CA ALA A 227 0.18 -16.46 -3.65
C ALA A 227 -1.29 -16.43 -3.22
N ASN A 228 -1.59 -17.01 -2.06
CA ASN A 228 -2.96 -17.11 -1.58
C ASN A 228 -3.05 -16.93 -0.05
N VAL A 229 -4.04 -16.16 0.36
CA VAL A 229 -4.51 -16.02 1.74
C VAL A 229 -6.02 -15.80 1.65
N PRO A 230 -6.84 -16.32 2.59
CA PRO A 230 -8.27 -16.05 2.60
C PRO A 230 -8.56 -14.54 2.57
N GLY A 231 -9.35 -14.10 1.60
CA GLY A 231 -9.67 -12.68 1.40
C GLY A 231 -8.53 -11.84 0.83
N GLY A 232 -7.42 -12.44 0.38
CA GLY A 232 -6.32 -11.73 -0.27
C GLY A 232 -6.66 -11.28 -1.69
N ILE A 233 -6.03 -10.22 -2.16
CA ILE A 233 -6.16 -9.67 -3.52
C ILE A 233 -4.86 -9.00 -3.95
N ASP A 234 -4.54 -9.02 -5.25
CA ASP A 234 -3.42 -8.27 -5.82
C ASP A 234 -3.84 -6.96 -6.48
N THR A 235 -2.84 -6.20 -6.93
CA THR A 235 -3.03 -4.90 -7.60
C THR A 235 -3.78 -4.98 -8.93
N GLU A 236 -3.94 -6.17 -9.52
CA GLU A 236 -4.73 -6.42 -10.73
C GLU A 236 -6.13 -6.97 -10.40
N GLN A 237 -6.55 -6.85 -9.13
CA GLN A 237 -7.82 -7.33 -8.60
C GLN A 237 -8.01 -8.85 -8.72
N LYS A 238 -6.92 -9.64 -8.78
CA LYS A 238 -6.98 -11.10 -8.90
C LYS A 238 -6.94 -11.78 -7.54
N GLN A 239 -7.74 -12.85 -7.43
CA GLN A 239 -7.84 -13.70 -6.25
C GLN A 239 -7.91 -15.18 -6.70
N PRO A 240 -6.89 -16.03 -6.43
CA PRO A 240 -5.58 -15.70 -5.87
C PRO A 240 -4.66 -14.98 -6.88
N SER A 241 -3.59 -14.35 -6.38
CA SER A 241 -2.57 -13.74 -7.24
C SER A 241 -1.67 -14.81 -7.85
N SER A 242 -1.44 -14.76 -9.17
CA SER A 242 -0.62 -15.75 -9.88
C SER A 242 0.26 -15.10 -10.93
N GLN A 243 1.51 -15.53 -11.00
CA GLN A 243 2.47 -15.13 -12.03
C GLN A 243 2.91 -16.35 -12.85
N SER A 244 2.92 -16.20 -14.17
CA SER A 244 3.28 -17.25 -15.12
C SER A 244 3.66 -16.64 -16.48
N PRO A 245 4.67 -17.18 -17.19
CA PRO A 245 5.59 -18.22 -16.75
C PRO A 245 6.77 -17.66 -15.91
N ILE A 246 7.21 -18.43 -14.92
CA ILE A 246 8.46 -18.21 -14.17
C ILE A 246 9.47 -19.28 -14.61
N SER A 247 10.52 -18.86 -15.33
CA SER A 247 11.53 -19.77 -15.85
C SER A 247 12.62 -20.04 -14.80
N VAL A 248 12.83 -21.32 -14.48
CA VAL A 248 13.86 -21.80 -13.54
C VAL A 248 14.99 -22.46 -14.32
N THR A 249 16.22 -22.07 -14.00
CA THR A 249 17.44 -22.65 -14.58
C THR A 249 18.32 -23.26 -13.49
N ALA A 250 19.05 -24.32 -13.83
CA ALA A 250 19.93 -25.01 -12.89
C ALA A 250 21.03 -24.08 -12.38
N GLY A 251 21.24 -24.07 -11.06
CA GLY A 251 22.23 -23.24 -10.41
C GLY A 251 21.90 -21.74 -10.37
N ALA A 252 20.65 -21.34 -10.63
CA ALA A 252 20.21 -19.95 -10.55
C ALA A 252 18.97 -19.79 -9.69
N SER A 253 18.71 -18.55 -9.30
CA SER A 253 17.48 -18.15 -8.61
C SER A 253 16.50 -17.48 -9.57
N ALA A 254 15.20 -17.65 -9.32
CA ALA A 254 14.11 -16.98 -10.00
C ALA A 254 13.31 -16.15 -8.97
N PRO A 255 13.54 -14.82 -8.89
CA PRO A 255 12.80 -13.96 -7.98
C PRO A 255 11.36 -13.72 -8.49
N VAL A 256 10.39 -13.80 -7.60
CA VAL A 256 8.95 -13.62 -7.88
C VAL A 256 8.33 -12.69 -6.82
N PRO A 257 8.28 -11.37 -7.10
CA PRO A 257 7.71 -10.41 -6.18
C PRO A 257 6.19 -10.32 -6.32
N PHE A 258 5.45 -10.39 -5.22
CA PHE A 258 4.01 -10.15 -5.15
C PHE A 258 3.72 -8.89 -4.34
N VAL A 259 2.76 -8.10 -4.83
CA VAL A 259 2.06 -7.10 -4.03
C VAL A 259 0.67 -7.64 -3.77
N TYR A 260 0.41 -8.05 -2.54
CA TYR A 260 -0.76 -8.83 -2.16
C TYR A 260 -1.18 -8.45 -0.74
N ASP A 261 -2.46 -8.20 -0.52
CA ASP A 261 -2.97 -7.74 0.78
C ASP A 261 -4.39 -8.23 1.00
N GLN A 262 -4.91 -8.06 2.22
CA GLN A 262 -6.30 -8.33 2.55
C GLN A 262 -7.22 -7.35 1.83
N ALA A 263 -8.12 -7.87 1.01
CA ALA A 263 -9.06 -7.08 0.23
C ALA A 263 -9.91 -6.16 1.10
N SER A 264 -10.09 -4.92 0.64
CA SER A 264 -11.14 -4.05 1.14
C SER A 264 -12.45 -4.41 0.46
N THR A 265 -13.57 -4.34 1.17
CA THR A 265 -14.90 -4.56 0.57
C THR A 265 -15.53 -3.23 0.18
N MET A 266 -15.71 -3.00 -1.12
CA MET A 266 -16.34 -1.78 -1.63
C MET A 266 -17.80 -2.02 -1.96
N ALA A 267 -18.71 -1.27 -1.32
CA ALA A 267 -20.15 -1.32 -1.58
C ALA A 267 -20.57 -0.16 -2.49
N PHE A 268 -21.02 -0.46 -3.71
CA PHE A 268 -21.35 0.57 -4.69
C PHE A 268 -22.78 1.10 -4.55
N GLN A 269 -22.91 2.42 -4.49
CA GLN A 269 -24.17 3.14 -4.38
C GLN A 269 -24.46 3.88 -5.70
N TYR A 270 -25.09 3.20 -6.66
CA TYR A 270 -25.51 3.81 -7.93
C TYR A 270 -26.77 4.62 -7.74
N ALA A 271 -26.82 5.89 -8.19
CA ALA A 271 -28.03 6.71 -8.26
C ALA A 271 -28.93 6.70 -7.00
N LYS A 272 -28.37 6.54 -5.79
CA LYS A 272 -29.06 6.17 -4.53
C LYS A 272 -30.39 6.91 -4.30
N THR A 273 -30.42 8.21 -4.60
CA THR A 273 -31.56 9.11 -4.39
C THR A 273 -32.76 8.91 -5.33
N TYR A 274 -32.60 8.20 -6.45
CA TYR A 274 -33.57 8.23 -7.56
C TYR A 274 -34.44 6.99 -7.73
N ASN A 275 -34.22 5.94 -6.94
CA ASN A 275 -34.83 4.61 -7.13
C ASN A 275 -34.73 4.11 -8.59
N ALA A 276 -33.59 4.40 -9.24
CA ALA A 276 -33.39 4.14 -10.66
C ALA A 276 -33.00 2.68 -10.89
N THR A 277 -33.46 2.09 -11.99
CA THR A 277 -32.97 0.79 -12.45
C THR A 277 -31.62 0.96 -13.14
N VAL A 278 -30.66 0.11 -12.82
CA VAL A 278 -29.30 0.11 -13.38
C VAL A 278 -29.21 -0.96 -14.50
N PRO A 279 -28.37 -0.80 -15.54
CA PRO A 279 -28.28 -1.78 -16.61
C PRO A 279 -27.74 -3.12 -16.09
N ALA A 280 -28.31 -4.23 -16.57
CA ALA A 280 -27.90 -5.57 -16.17
C ALA A 280 -26.47 -5.91 -16.58
N ASN A 281 -25.90 -5.23 -17.58
CA ASN A 281 -24.55 -5.46 -18.08
C ASN A 281 -23.57 -4.30 -17.81
N MET A 282 -23.88 -3.40 -16.87
CA MET A 282 -22.99 -2.28 -16.56
C MET A 282 -21.80 -2.76 -15.74
N VAL A 283 -20.59 -2.45 -16.22
CA VAL A 283 -19.35 -2.57 -15.46
C VAL A 283 -19.06 -1.29 -14.69
N THR A 284 -18.11 -1.36 -13.76
CA THR A 284 -17.62 -0.18 -13.03
C THR A 284 -16.11 -0.13 -13.11
N VAL A 285 -15.57 1.05 -13.41
CA VAL A 285 -14.13 1.26 -13.46
C VAL A 285 -13.68 1.94 -12.17
N LEU A 286 -12.69 1.32 -11.54
CA LEU A 286 -11.95 1.84 -10.41
C LEU A 286 -10.69 2.51 -10.94
N SER A 287 -10.46 3.75 -10.56
CA SER A 287 -9.26 4.51 -10.92
C SER A 287 -8.48 4.83 -9.66
N SER A 288 -7.31 4.23 -9.48
CA SER A 288 -6.37 4.55 -8.40
C SER A 288 -5.17 5.32 -8.97
N PRO A 289 -4.72 6.42 -8.33
CA PRO A 289 -3.49 7.10 -8.73
C PRO A 289 -2.25 6.19 -8.72
N SER A 290 -2.20 5.20 -7.84
CA SER A 290 -1.09 4.25 -7.73
C SER A 290 -1.33 2.94 -8.48
N GLY A 291 -2.60 2.54 -8.67
CA GLY A 291 -2.99 1.26 -9.29
C GLY A 291 -3.39 1.33 -10.77
N GLY A 292 -3.71 2.52 -11.28
CA GLY A 292 -4.24 2.67 -12.63
C GLY A 292 -5.74 2.42 -12.72
N LEU A 293 -6.19 1.77 -13.81
CA LEU A 293 -7.60 1.53 -14.10
C LEU A 293 -7.93 0.04 -14.04
N ASP A 294 -8.88 -0.32 -13.18
CA ASP A 294 -9.41 -1.68 -13.05
C ASP A 294 -10.89 -1.72 -13.40
N THR A 295 -11.31 -2.67 -14.21
CA THR A 295 -12.73 -2.90 -14.51
C THR A 295 -13.26 -4.01 -13.62
N VAL A 296 -14.28 -3.71 -12.83
CA VAL A 296 -14.98 -4.68 -11.98
C VAL A 296 -16.41 -4.90 -12.45
N THR A 297 -16.91 -6.11 -12.22
CA THR A 297 -18.30 -6.51 -12.48
C THR A 297 -19.03 -6.68 -11.15
N PRO A 298 -19.84 -5.70 -10.70
CA PRO A 298 -20.44 -5.74 -9.36
C PRO A 298 -21.57 -6.77 -9.21
N TRP A 299 -22.02 -7.35 -10.32
CA TRP A 299 -22.98 -8.47 -10.40
C TRP A 299 -22.69 -9.27 -11.67
N ASP A 300 -23.45 -10.35 -11.90
CA ASP A 300 -23.38 -11.12 -13.13
C ASP A 300 -23.89 -10.28 -14.33
N THR A 301 -22.94 -9.66 -15.03
CA THR A 301 -23.20 -8.80 -16.19
C THR A 301 -23.68 -9.54 -17.44
N THR A 302 -23.70 -10.88 -17.39
CA THR A 302 -24.20 -11.73 -18.49
C THR A 302 -25.69 -12.05 -18.36
N SER A 303 -26.27 -11.82 -17.18
CA SER A 303 -27.68 -12.11 -16.92
C SER A 303 -28.62 -11.13 -17.64
N SER A 304 -29.68 -11.67 -18.24
CA SER A 304 -30.76 -10.88 -18.84
C SER A 304 -31.94 -10.62 -17.89
N THR A 305 -31.91 -11.20 -16.69
CA THR A 305 -33.02 -11.17 -15.72
C THR A 305 -32.66 -10.46 -14.42
N VAL A 306 -31.37 -10.24 -14.15
CA VAL A 306 -30.91 -9.48 -12.99
C VAL A 306 -31.52 -8.07 -13.01
N ARG A 307 -32.15 -7.69 -11.90
CA ARG A 307 -32.68 -6.36 -11.64
C ARG A 307 -31.90 -5.75 -10.49
N ILE A 308 -31.21 -4.65 -10.79
CA ILE A 308 -30.53 -3.83 -9.80
C ILE A 308 -31.23 -2.48 -9.76
N THR A 309 -31.62 -2.03 -8.57
CA THR A 309 -32.11 -0.67 -8.37
C THR A 309 -31.13 0.11 -7.53
N SER A 310 -31.16 1.44 -7.60
CA SER A 310 -30.31 2.30 -6.78
C SER A 310 -30.54 2.15 -5.28
N THR A 311 -31.61 1.45 -4.88
CA THR A 311 -32.04 1.21 -3.51
C THR A 311 -31.98 -0.28 -3.13
N THR A 312 -31.57 -1.19 -4.03
CA THR A 312 -31.47 -2.61 -3.69
C THR A 312 -30.48 -2.82 -2.54
N ASN A 313 -30.95 -3.53 -1.51
CA ASN A 313 -30.16 -3.97 -0.37
C ASN A 313 -29.99 -5.50 -0.47
N PRO A 314 -28.75 -6.03 -0.45
CA PRO A 314 -27.50 -5.30 -0.30
C PRO A 314 -27.05 -4.61 -1.59
N SER A 315 -26.43 -3.44 -1.44
CA SER A 315 -25.64 -2.81 -2.50
C SER A 315 -24.58 -3.80 -2.99
N PRO A 316 -24.31 -3.88 -4.30
CA PRO A 316 -23.35 -4.84 -4.82
C PRO A 316 -21.97 -4.54 -4.23
N THR A 317 -21.36 -5.57 -3.65
CA THR A 317 -20.04 -5.49 -3.03
C THR A 317 -19.00 -6.18 -3.91
N VAL A 318 -17.81 -5.59 -3.99
CA VAL A 318 -16.67 -6.17 -4.71
C VAL A 318 -15.43 -6.07 -3.83
N PRO A 319 -14.60 -7.12 -3.73
CA PRO A 319 -13.29 -7.03 -3.11
C PRO A 319 -12.35 -6.19 -3.98
N VAL A 320 -11.63 -5.25 -3.38
CA VAL A 320 -10.68 -4.37 -4.06
C VAL A 320 -9.35 -4.33 -3.33
N PHE A 321 -8.26 -4.18 -4.07
CA PHE A 321 -6.94 -3.98 -3.49
C PHE A 321 -6.90 -2.70 -2.63
N PRO A 322 -6.33 -2.72 -1.42
CA PRO A 322 -6.40 -1.58 -0.51
C PRO A 322 -5.34 -0.50 -0.83
N PHE A 323 -5.40 0.12 -2.02
CA PHE A 323 -4.50 1.23 -2.34
C PHE A 323 -4.67 2.38 -1.33
N THR A 324 -3.56 2.80 -0.73
CA THR A 324 -3.52 3.92 0.25
C THR A 324 -3.98 5.25 -0.36
N SER A 325 -3.88 5.40 -1.68
CA SER A 325 -4.41 6.54 -2.44
C SER A 325 -5.94 6.53 -2.61
N GLY A 326 -6.61 5.42 -2.32
CA GLY A 326 -8.03 5.22 -2.58
C GLY A 326 -8.36 5.11 -4.07
N TYR A 327 -9.66 5.14 -4.37
CA TYR A 327 -10.22 4.98 -5.70
C TYR A 327 -11.18 6.10 -6.07
N THR A 328 -11.10 6.56 -7.30
CA THR A 328 -12.21 7.22 -7.98
C THR A 328 -13.06 6.13 -8.64
N VAL A 329 -14.38 6.14 -8.39
CA VAL A 329 -15.29 5.12 -8.92
C VAL A 329 -16.13 5.70 -10.06
N ILE A 330 -16.12 5.03 -11.21
CA ILE A 330 -16.71 5.52 -12.45
C ILE A 330 -17.70 4.46 -12.97
N ALA A 331 -18.96 4.84 -13.18
CA ALA A 331 -19.95 3.95 -13.79
C ALA A 331 -19.62 3.71 -15.26
N GLY A 332 -19.67 2.47 -15.72
CA GLY A 332 -19.46 2.12 -17.14
C GLY A 332 -17.99 1.92 -17.54
N PRO A 333 -17.76 1.45 -18.78
CA PRO A 333 -16.43 1.10 -19.28
C PRO A 333 -15.63 2.35 -19.64
N TYR A 334 -15.05 3.02 -18.63
CA TYR A 334 -14.12 4.13 -18.85
C TYR A 334 -12.74 3.63 -19.34
N SER A 335 -12.19 4.29 -20.36
CA SER A 335 -10.82 4.08 -20.79
C SER A 335 -10.27 5.34 -21.46
N ASN A 336 -9.07 5.74 -21.04
CA ASN A 336 -8.31 6.83 -21.66
C ASN A 336 -7.29 6.32 -22.69
N SER A 337 -7.45 5.10 -23.21
CA SER A 337 -6.56 4.56 -24.24
C SER A 337 -6.53 5.45 -25.49
N LEU A 338 -5.36 5.55 -26.14
CA LEU A 338 -5.22 6.22 -27.44
C LEU A 338 -5.81 5.38 -28.59
N ASP A 339 -6.05 4.09 -28.37
CA ASP A 339 -6.71 3.21 -29.32
C ASP A 339 -8.21 3.52 -29.34
N ARG A 340 -8.70 4.02 -30.49
CA ARG A 340 -10.11 4.39 -30.68
C ARG A 340 -11.08 3.23 -30.46
N THR A 341 -10.63 1.98 -30.61
CA THR A 341 -11.48 0.79 -30.38
C THR A 341 -11.71 0.50 -28.89
N LYS A 342 -10.89 1.11 -28.01
CA LYS A 342 -10.94 0.93 -26.56
C LYS A 342 -11.27 2.23 -25.82
N ASN A 343 -11.03 3.38 -26.45
CA ASN A 343 -11.24 4.70 -25.86
C ASN A 343 -12.71 4.96 -25.53
N CYS A 344 -12.98 5.35 -24.28
CA CYS A 344 -14.29 5.75 -23.81
C CYS A 344 -14.17 6.77 -22.68
N LEU A 345 -14.36 8.05 -23.01
CA LEU A 345 -14.13 9.17 -22.07
C LEU A 345 -15.42 9.66 -21.42
N SER A 346 -16.56 9.57 -22.12
CA SER A 346 -17.88 10.01 -21.62
C SER A 346 -18.20 9.59 -20.19
N PRO A 347 -17.92 8.34 -19.76
CA PRO A 347 -18.29 7.90 -18.42
C PRO A 347 -17.60 8.67 -17.28
N ASN A 348 -16.41 9.23 -17.51
CA ASN A 348 -15.65 9.93 -16.49
C ASN A 348 -16.02 11.42 -16.44
N PRO A 349 -16.62 11.93 -15.35
CA PRO A 349 -16.96 13.34 -15.19
C PRO A 349 -15.79 14.29 -15.45
N ALA A 350 -14.58 13.96 -15.03
CA ALA A 350 -13.40 14.81 -15.22
C ALA A 350 -13.03 15.03 -16.70
N SER A 351 -13.53 14.20 -17.61
CA SER A 351 -13.28 14.34 -19.05
C SER A 351 -14.18 15.40 -19.71
N TRP A 352 -15.21 15.89 -19.02
CA TRP A 352 -16.15 16.91 -19.52
C TRP A 352 -15.60 18.32 -19.28
N THR A 353 -14.56 18.67 -20.03
CA THR A 353 -13.79 19.91 -19.82
C THR A 353 -14.39 21.16 -20.47
N VAL A 354 -15.32 20.98 -21.43
CA VAL A 354 -16.03 22.09 -22.06
C VAL A 354 -17.10 22.60 -21.08
N PRO A 355 -17.15 23.90 -20.75
CA PRO A 355 -18.19 24.44 -19.89
C PRO A 355 -19.60 24.24 -20.46
N ASP A 356 -20.57 23.99 -19.59
CA ASP A 356 -21.99 24.00 -19.96
C ASP A 356 -22.54 25.43 -20.08
N ALA A 357 -23.85 25.58 -20.33
CA ALA A 357 -24.51 26.87 -20.44
C ALA A 357 -24.47 27.70 -19.14
N ALA A 358 -24.28 27.06 -17.98
CA ALA A 358 -24.11 27.70 -16.69
C ALA A 358 -22.62 27.97 -16.34
N GLY A 359 -21.69 27.63 -17.25
CA GLY A 359 -20.25 27.78 -17.06
C GLY A 359 -19.61 26.68 -16.22
N ALA A 360 -20.34 25.61 -15.87
CA ALA A 360 -19.83 24.50 -15.07
C ALA A 360 -19.02 23.52 -15.94
N VAL A 361 -17.94 22.99 -15.39
CA VAL A 361 -17.13 21.90 -15.98
C VAL A 361 -17.27 20.64 -15.14
N GLY A 362 -16.91 19.49 -15.72
CA GLY A 362 -16.92 18.22 -15.02
C GLY A 362 -15.85 18.17 -13.95
N VAL A 363 -16.15 17.51 -12.83
CA VAL A 363 -15.26 17.43 -11.66
C VAL A 363 -14.95 15.99 -11.35
N THR A 364 -13.70 15.68 -11.03
CA THR A 364 -13.27 14.34 -10.61
C THR A 364 -14.08 13.89 -9.39
N PRO A 365 -14.69 12.68 -9.42
CA PRO A 365 -15.33 12.12 -8.24
C PRO A 365 -14.37 12.06 -7.05
N ALA A 366 -14.89 12.25 -5.85
CA ALA A 366 -14.10 12.15 -4.62
C ALA A 366 -13.43 10.78 -4.50
N LEU A 367 -12.22 10.76 -3.94
CA LEU A 367 -11.49 9.53 -3.65
C LEU A 367 -12.19 8.77 -2.51
N VAL A 368 -12.45 7.49 -2.74
CA VAL A 368 -13.00 6.56 -1.77
C VAL A 368 -11.84 5.78 -1.16
N PRO A 369 -11.62 5.85 0.17
CA PRO A 369 -10.58 5.06 0.82
C PRO A 369 -10.90 3.56 0.73
N ALA A 370 -9.86 2.73 0.69
CA ALA A 370 -9.98 1.28 0.69
C ALA A 370 -9.04 0.71 1.75
N PRO A 371 -9.36 0.81 3.05
CA PRO A 371 -8.52 0.25 4.11
C PRO A 371 -8.45 -1.29 3.99
N ALA A 372 -7.27 -1.86 4.19
CA ALA A 372 -7.04 -3.30 4.17
C ALA A 372 -7.97 -4.03 5.16
N GLY A 373 -8.65 -5.08 4.69
CA GLY A 373 -9.65 -5.85 5.46
C GLY A 373 -10.90 -5.07 5.90
N GLY A 374 -11.01 -3.78 5.56
CA GLY A 374 -12.14 -2.95 5.91
C GLY A 374 -13.29 -3.02 4.90
N ALA A 375 -14.33 -2.22 5.13
CA ALA A 375 -15.43 -2.02 4.20
C ALA A 375 -15.68 -0.52 4.00
N THR A 376 -16.06 -0.12 2.80
CA THR A 376 -16.36 1.29 2.49
C THR A 376 -17.47 1.40 1.46
N GLU A 377 -18.36 2.39 1.64
CA GLU A 377 -19.37 2.74 0.64
C GLU A 377 -18.77 3.69 -0.41
N ALA A 378 -18.98 3.37 -1.68
CA ALA A 378 -18.57 4.20 -2.80
C ALA A 378 -19.81 4.74 -3.52
N GLN A 379 -19.96 6.07 -3.55
CA GLN A 379 -20.98 6.70 -4.38
C GLN A 379 -20.57 6.62 -5.85
N VAL A 380 -21.43 6.06 -6.68
CA VAL A 380 -21.19 5.97 -8.12
C VAL A 380 -22.09 6.97 -8.84
N MET A 381 -21.45 7.97 -9.44
CA MET A 381 -22.16 8.99 -10.20
C MET A 381 -22.62 8.43 -11.55
N THR A 382 -23.87 8.75 -11.88
CA THR A 382 -24.57 8.29 -13.09
C THR A 382 -25.53 9.38 -13.53
N GLY A 383 -25.82 9.46 -14.83
CA GLY A 383 -26.97 10.21 -15.29
C GLY A 383 -28.26 9.42 -15.09
N VAL A 384 -29.34 10.11 -14.74
CA VAL A 384 -30.65 9.51 -14.51
C VAL A 384 -31.65 10.11 -15.48
N LEU A 385 -32.51 9.26 -16.06
CA LEU A 385 -33.60 9.67 -16.93
C LEU A 385 -34.85 8.82 -16.68
N THR A 386 -35.99 9.32 -17.14
CA THR A 386 -37.25 8.58 -17.15
C THR A 386 -37.63 8.23 -18.59
N VAL A 387 -38.06 6.99 -18.82
CA VAL A 387 -38.60 6.51 -20.10
C VAL A 387 -40.07 6.12 -19.94
N LYS A 388 -40.94 6.60 -20.84
CA LYS A 388 -42.39 6.35 -20.85
C LYS A 388 -42.82 5.45 -22.02
N GLY A 389 -43.98 4.80 -21.90
CA GLY A 389 -44.57 3.97 -22.96
C GLY A 389 -43.86 2.63 -23.16
N VAL A 390 -43.20 2.10 -22.13
CA VAL A 390 -42.27 0.96 -22.23
C VAL A 390 -42.71 -0.28 -21.45
N LYS A 391 -43.91 -0.30 -20.86
CA LYS A 391 -44.39 -1.45 -20.08
C LYS A 391 -44.30 -2.76 -20.87
N GLY A 392 -43.71 -3.79 -20.25
CA GLY A 392 -43.56 -5.12 -20.85
C GLY A 392 -42.51 -5.19 -21.96
N ARG A 393 -41.64 -4.18 -22.09
CA ARG A 393 -40.57 -4.14 -23.10
C ARG A 393 -39.20 -4.10 -22.44
N TYR A 394 -38.20 -4.66 -23.10
CA TYR A 394 -36.80 -4.44 -22.78
C TYR A 394 -36.39 -3.04 -23.22
N ILE A 395 -35.45 -2.44 -22.49
CA ILE A 395 -34.87 -1.15 -22.85
C ILE A 395 -33.38 -1.35 -23.14
N THR A 396 -32.91 -0.72 -24.20
CA THR A 396 -31.51 -0.74 -24.62
C THR A 396 -31.06 0.69 -24.85
N ALA A 397 -29.99 1.10 -24.18
CA ALA A 397 -29.32 2.37 -24.42
C ALA A 397 -28.01 2.12 -25.15
N VAL A 398 -27.82 2.77 -26.30
CA VAL A 398 -26.58 2.66 -27.10
C VAL A 398 -25.92 4.03 -27.13
N SER A 399 -24.63 4.12 -26.80
CA SER A 399 -23.93 5.40 -26.84
C SER A 399 -23.85 5.90 -28.28
N SER A 400 -24.05 7.20 -28.48
CA SER A 400 -23.95 7.84 -29.78
C SER A 400 -22.50 7.86 -30.27
N ALA A 401 -22.28 7.50 -31.54
CA ALA A 401 -20.99 7.68 -32.21
C ALA A 401 -20.67 9.17 -32.43
N ASN A 402 -21.69 10.01 -32.44
CA ASN A 402 -21.59 11.47 -32.53
C ASN A 402 -22.02 12.04 -31.16
N PRO A 403 -21.08 12.38 -30.27
CA PRO A 403 -21.42 12.92 -28.96
C PRO A 403 -22.12 14.27 -29.06
N GLY A 404 -23.02 14.55 -28.12
CA GLY A 404 -23.66 15.86 -28.00
C GLY A 404 -22.70 16.95 -27.50
N PRO A 405 -23.15 18.21 -27.42
CA PRO A 405 -22.29 19.33 -27.04
C PRO A 405 -21.62 19.16 -25.67
N GLY A 406 -20.28 19.16 -25.67
CA GLY A 406 -19.45 19.03 -24.46
C GLY A 406 -19.23 17.61 -23.95
N ASP A 407 -19.88 16.61 -24.54
CA ASP A 407 -19.60 15.20 -24.27
C ASP A 407 -18.27 14.80 -24.93
N PRO A 408 -17.27 14.31 -24.18
CA PRO A 408 -15.97 13.93 -24.73
C PRO A 408 -16.04 12.66 -25.61
N GLY A 409 -17.17 11.96 -25.60
CA GLY A 409 -17.45 10.82 -26.46
C GLY A 409 -16.90 9.48 -25.97
N CYS A 410 -17.40 8.43 -26.61
CA CYS A 410 -16.97 7.05 -26.38
C CYS A 410 -16.81 6.33 -27.72
N ALA A 411 -15.57 6.30 -28.22
CA ALA A 411 -15.28 5.75 -29.55
C ALA A 411 -15.41 4.22 -29.59
N ALA A 412 -15.15 3.53 -28.47
CA ALA A 412 -15.38 2.09 -28.32
C ALA A 412 -16.87 1.71 -28.41
N GLY A 413 -17.76 2.68 -28.13
CA GLY A 413 -19.19 2.45 -28.00
C GLY A 413 -19.57 1.71 -26.70
N MET A 414 -20.79 1.96 -26.24
CA MET A 414 -21.40 1.31 -25.08
C MET A 414 -22.80 0.85 -25.46
N THR A 415 -23.18 -0.33 -24.97
CA THR A 415 -24.56 -0.83 -25.03
C THR A 415 -24.98 -1.25 -23.64
N MET A 416 -25.96 -0.58 -23.08
CA MET A 416 -26.52 -0.82 -21.76
C MET A 416 -27.90 -1.45 -21.92
N ARG A 417 -28.13 -2.58 -21.27
CA ARG A 417 -29.34 -3.37 -21.42
C ARG A 417 -30.06 -3.47 -20.09
N PHE A 418 -31.36 -3.21 -20.11
CA PHE A 418 -32.20 -3.27 -18.93
C PHE A 418 -33.14 -4.48 -19.01
N PRO A 419 -33.50 -5.08 -17.87
CA PRO A 419 -34.56 -6.08 -17.81
C PRO A 419 -35.91 -5.45 -18.20
N VAL A 420 -36.92 -6.30 -18.45
CA VAL A 420 -38.25 -5.87 -18.91
C VAL A 420 -38.84 -4.80 -17.99
N ALA A 421 -39.33 -3.68 -18.52
CA ALA A 421 -39.98 -2.65 -17.71
C ALA A 421 -41.34 -3.14 -17.15
N GLU A 422 -41.55 -2.96 -15.85
CA GLU A 422 -42.77 -3.42 -15.14
C GLU A 422 -43.87 -2.35 -15.13
N SER A 423 -43.47 -1.09 -15.19
CA SER A 423 -44.34 0.08 -15.27
C SER A 423 -44.24 0.73 -16.66
N ASP A 424 -45.23 1.57 -16.97
CA ASP A 424 -45.21 2.34 -18.22
C ASP A 424 -44.22 3.50 -18.19
N SER A 425 -43.87 3.97 -16.99
CA SER A 425 -42.83 4.97 -16.75
C SER A 425 -41.77 4.36 -15.84
N VAL A 426 -40.52 4.29 -16.30
CA VAL A 426 -39.39 3.74 -15.55
C VAL A 426 -38.26 4.76 -15.45
N THR A 427 -37.64 4.84 -14.27
CA THR A 427 -36.44 5.65 -14.03
C THR A 427 -35.21 4.76 -14.22
N LEU A 428 -34.27 5.19 -15.07
CA LEU A 428 -33.07 4.45 -15.42
C LEU A 428 -31.83 5.27 -15.05
N ALA A 429 -30.79 4.58 -14.59
CA ALA A 429 -29.46 5.13 -14.39
C ALA A 429 -28.53 4.63 -15.50
N LEU A 430 -27.71 5.51 -16.05
CA LEU A 430 -26.73 5.20 -17.09
C LEU A 430 -25.40 5.91 -16.78
N PRO A 431 -24.26 5.40 -17.27
CA PRO A 431 -23.04 6.19 -17.31
C PRO A 431 -23.27 7.52 -18.04
N PHE A 432 -22.48 8.52 -17.70
CA PHE A 432 -22.50 9.80 -18.42
C PHE A 432 -22.17 9.62 -19.90
N GLY A 433 -22.79 10.45 -20.74
CA GLY A 433 -22.63 10.39 -22.18
C GLY A 433 -23.93 10.66 -22.93
N THR A 434 -23.81 10.61 -24.25
CA THR A 434 -24.93 10.78 -25.19
C THR A 434 -25.44 9.42 -25.63
N TRP A 435 -26.74 9.17 -25.47
CA TRP A 435 -27.36 7.86 -25.63
C TRP A 435 -28.53 7.91 -26.61
N THR A 436 -28.66 6.86 -27.41
CA THR A 436 -29.90 6.49 -28.10
C THR A 436 -30.67 5.51 -27.22
N ILE A 437 -31.90 5.85 -26.86
CA ILE A 437 -32.76 4.99 -26.03
C ILE A 437 -33.75 4.25 -26.93
N SER A 438 -33.72 2.93 -26.86
CA SER A 438 -34.60 2.05 -27.63
C SER A 438 -35.37 1.09 -26.74
N SER A 439 -36.55 0.63 -27.20
CA SER A 439 -37.30 -0.42 -26.52
C SER A 439 -37.77 -1.53 -27.46
N GLY A 440 -37.90 -2.74 -26.93
CA GLY A 440 -38.15 -3.93 -27.75
C GLY A 440 -38.72 -5.13 -27.01
N LYS A 441 -38.98 -6.21 -27.76
CA LYS A 441 -39.51 -7.48 -27.19
C LYS A 441 -38.41 -8.46 -26.77
N SER A 442 -37.17 -8.19 -27.16
CA SER A 442 -36.02 -9.03 -26.85
C SER A 442 -34.93 -8.22 -26.17
N PHE A 443 -34.10 -8.88 -25.36
CA PHE A 443 -33.00 -8.25 -24.64
C PHE A 443 -31.95 -7.71 -25.63
N GLY A 444 -31.67 -6.40 -25.57
CA GLY A 444 -30.76 -5.74 -26.51
C GLY A 444 -31.39 -5.26 -27.82
N ASP A 445 -32.71 -5.37 -27.98
CA ASP A 445 -33.43 -4.86 -29.16
C ASP A 445 -33.31 -3.33 -29.27
N THR A 446 -33.09 -2.85 -30.49
CA THR A 446 -32.87 -1.43 -30.85
C THR A 446 -33.87 -0.93 -31.90
N ALA A 447 -34.92 -1.71 -32.23
CA ALA A 447 -35.81 -1.42 -33.35
C ALA A 447 -36.68 -0.16 -33.17
N LYS A 448 -37.05 0.21 -31.94
CA LYS A 448 -37.87 1.41 -31.66
C LYS A 448 -37.05 2.42 -30.86
N ASN A 449 -36.55 3.46 -31.52
CA ASN A 449 -35.97 4.63 -30.86
C ASN A 449 -37.09 5.46 -30.21
N GLU A 450 -37.03 5.61 -28.89
CA GLU A 450 -38.08 6.27 -28.11
C GLU A 450 -38.13 7.78 -28.35
N ILE A 451 -36.99 8.44 -28.56
CA ILE A 451 -36.89 9.89 -28.80
C ILE A 451 -37.34 10.24 -30.22
N ALA A 452 -36.99 9.40 -31.20
CA ALA A 452 -37.44 9.56 -32.58
C ALA A 452 -38.97 9.40 -32.69
N SER A 453 -39.55 8.51 -31.87
CA SER A 453 -41.00 8.29 -31.79
C SER A 453 -41.71 9.50 -31.19
N ASP A 454 -41.32 9.90 -29.98
CA ASP A 454 -41.77 11.14 -29.32
C ASP A 454 -40.68 11.60 -28.33
N PRO A 455 -40.12 12.81 -28.47
CA PRO A 455 -39.09 13.31 -27.55
C PRO A 455 -39.56 13.37 -26.09
N LYS A 456 -40.88 13.44 -25.82
CA LYS A 456 -41.44 13.42 -24.46
C LYS A 456 -41.38 12.04 -23.80
N ASN A 457 -41.06 10.99 -24.55
CA ASN A 457 -40.90 9.65 -24.00
C ASN A 457 -39.65 9.54 -23.13
N VAL A 458 -38.64 10.40 -23.33
CA VAL A 458 -37.41 10.41 -22.55
C VAL A 458 -37.25 11.77 -21.89
N THR A 459 -37.00 11.79 -20.58
CA THR A 459 -36.79 13.03 -19.84
C THR A 459 -35.63 12.85 -18.85
N PRO A 460 -34.53 13.60 -18.99
CA PRO A 460 -33.46 13.63 -17.99
C PRO A 460 -34.02 14.05 -16.63
N VAL A 461 -33.63 13.32 -15.58
CA VAL A 461 -33.93 13.63 -14.17
C VAL A 461 -32.76 14.38 -13.55
N THR A 462 -31.54 14.01 -13.93
CA THR A 462 -30.31 14.76 -13.65
C THR A 462 -29.99 15.72 -14.80
N PRO A 463 -29.03 16.66 -14.64
CA PRO A 463 -28.56 17.51 -15.75
C PRO A 463 -28.33 16.73 -17.05
N GLY A 464 -28.85 17.29 -18.14
CA GLY A 464 -28.87 16.65 -19.43
C GLY A 464 -29.82 17.34 -20.40
N SER A 465 -29.77 16.92 -21.66
CA SER A 465 -30.61 17.47 -22.73
C SER A 465 -31.10 16.38 -23.68
N VAL A 466 -32.27 16.59 -24.29
CA VAL A 466 -32.83 15.70 -25.31
C VAL A 466 -32.66 16.39 -26.66
N ASN A 467 -31.98 15.71 -27.58
CA ASN A 467 -31.69 16.19 -28.93
C ASN A 467 -32.59 15.46 -29.92
N ARG A 468 -33.41 16.20 -30.65
CA ARG A 468 -34.35 15.63 -31.64
C ARG A 468 -34.01 16.14 -33.04
N LYS A 469 -34.10 15.24 -34.02
CA LYS A 469 -34.14 15.63 -35.43
C LYS A 469 -35.35 16.52 -35.72
N THR A 470 -35.11 17.70 -36.25
CA THR A 470 -36.17 18.55 -36.79
C THR A 470 -36.01 18.69 -38.30
N ALA A 471 -37.09 18.93 -39.04
CA ALA A 471 -37.03 19.10 -40.49
C ALA A 471 -36.21 20.33 -40.93
N LEU A 472 -35.89 21.24 -40.00
CA LEU A 472 -35.21 22.52 -40.24
C LEU A 472 -33.72 22.50 -39.82
N LEU A 473 -33.30 21.54 -38.99
CA LEU A 473 -31.92 21.45 -38.50
C LEU A 473 -31.53 19.97 -38.41
N VAL A 474 -30.55 19.56 -39.23
CA VAL A 474 -29.88 18.26 -39.11
C VAL A 474 -28.69 18.48 -38.18
N ILE A 475 -28.70 17.81 -37.03
CA ILE A 475 -27.57 17.76 -36.11
C ILE A 475 -27.01 16.33 -36.11
N ASP A 476 -25.69 16.19 -36.07
CA ASP A 476 -25.03 14.88 -36.23
C ASP A 476 -25.37 13.87 -35.11
N TYR A 477 -26.00 14.34 -34.03
CA TYR A 477 -26.41 13.57 -32.84
C TYR A 477 -27.94 13.51 -32.65
N ASP A 478 -28.69 13.47 -33.75
CA ASP A 478 -30.15 13.39 -33.79
C ASP A 478 -30.75 12.20 -32.99
N ASN A 479 -31.88 12.47 -32.30
CA ASN A 479 -32.68 11.49 -31.54
C ASN A 479 -31.91 10.81 -30.39
N THR A 480 -31.13 11.61 -29.66
CA THR A 480 -30.32 11.19 -28.52
C THR A 480 -30.70 11.95 -27.25
N VAL A 481 -30.27 11.43 -26.11
CA VAL A 481 -30.29 12.12 -24.81
C VAL A 481 -28.86 12.22 -24.29
N THR A 482 -28.41 13.41 -23.95
CA THR A 482 -27.11 13.64 -23.30
C THR A 482 -27.33 13.71 -21.80
N LEU A 483 -26.66 12.82 -21.07
CA LEU A 483 -26.61 12.80 -19.61
C LEU A 483 -25.31 13.45 -19.15
N ASP A 484 -25.43 14.59 -18.49
CA ASP A 484 -24.33 15.54 -18.27
C ASP A 484 -23.87 15.55 -16.80
N PRO A 485 -22.59 15.27 -16.51
CA PRO A 485 -22.07 15.30 -15.15
C PRO A 485 -21.81 16.72 -14.61
N ARG A 486 -21.76 17.74 -15.48
CA ARG A 486 -21.44 19.12 -15.10
C ARG A 486 -22.50 19.65 -14.13
N GLY A 487 -22.04 20.24 -13.03
CA GLY A 487 -22.91 20.78 -11.98
C GLY A 487 -23.58 19.74 -11.06
N GLN A 488 -23.32 18.43 -11.23
CA GLN A 488 -23.82 17.39 -10.31
C GLN A 488 -22.97 17.20 -9.05
N VAL A 489 -21.70 17.57 -9.12
CA VAL A 489 -20.77 17.54 -7.97
C VAL A 489 -20.82 18.90 -7.30
N ARG A 490 -21.45 19.00 -6.13
CA ARG A 490 -21.36 20.17 -5.25
C ARG A 490 -20.97 19.74 -3.85
#